data_AF-A0A9E5FZS2-F1
#
_entry.id   AF-A0A9E5FZS2-F1
#
_cell.length_a   1.000
_cell.length_b   1.000
_cell.length_c   1.000
_cell.angle_alpha   90.00
_cell.angle_beta   90.00
_cell.angle_gamma   90.00
#
_symmetry.space_group_name_H-M   'P 1'
#
loop_
_entity.id
_entity.type
_entity.pdbx_description
1 polymer ?
#
loop_
_entity_poly.entity_id
_entity_poly.type
_entity_poly.pdbx_seq_one_letter_code
_entity_poly.pdbx_strand_id
1 'polypeptide(L)'
;MLGAWRSGIGWRAGSTDPATIARFGKPAIEMTDEELARNGIGETEWSLRALPLGGYVRMLGQDDLDPAKVSEERRSFQRAPVWKRMIVVTAGVTCNLILAIALFVLTFMVGVRFEAPVVGAVAPGSPAAAAEPAEGGPAGLKAGDAITAIDGEPVLTFADIQIAGAMARPGEALTIDVQRADETGMTVQRTFRMIPRKDAISGLLAIGIEPAMSGRIGAVRGEERDIFDSTMTSAGLGPVMTGTKADPLRELTEIIEPASGTSAAQTHRVTQQYIPVPVGERAPNSPSVTVLLGEAADRSAGTPFDTKWTTASGAEVMRTLQPIPELQVMITPASEINGAEIDRGLLGLVPLIRVERVPAGSPNEGTLRPGDVLLRVENVDGPRMSQLRTALASHASGTADVVVLRSGEPTRVTAKVDRAGRLGVVIAPALDQPATTGTINRLATENNGDRATAVAALSLLPRTTVRTVAGTAVIDWVTMRAALLAATKDAAVQGAGASVEIEVEAPTLAHERSTVVLVIAKEDVANIHALGWESPVTAAIFDPLMTRLTANGNPITAVR
;
A
#
# COMPACT_ATOMS: atom_id res chain seq x y z
N MET A 1 -31.12 -35.16 -5.64
CA MET A 1 -32.18 -34.97 -4.63
C MET A 1 -31.63 -34.10 -3.51
N LEU A 2 -31.93 -32.80 -3.53
CA LEU A 2 -31.61 -31.88 -2.43
C LEU A 2 -32.63 -32.12 -1.31
N GLY A 3 -32.18 -32.77 -0.23
CA GLY A 3 -33.02 -33.08 0.93
C GLY A 3 -33.49 -31.79 1.61
N ALA A 4 -34.80 -31.63 1.73
CA ALA A 4 -35.40 -30.54 2.47
C ALA A 4 -35.04 -30.64 3.95
N TRP A 5 -34.21 -29.70 4.43
CA TRP A 5 -33.71 -29.57 5.80
C TRP A 5 -34.80 -29.03 6.75
N ARG A 6 -36.01 -29.62 6.72
CA ARG A 6 -37.19 -29.12 7.45
C ARG A 6 -37.18 -29.46 8.95
N SER A 7 -36.33 -30.37 9.40
CA SER A 7 -36.17 -30.82 10.79
C SER A 7 -34.95 -30.22 11.52
N GLY A 8 -34.46 -29.05 11.08
CA GLY A 8 -33.29 -28.38 11.69
C GLY A 8 -33.44 -28.09 13.20
N ILE A 9 -32.30 -28.15 13.90
CA ILE A 9 -32.12 -27.78 15.31
C ILE A 9 -32.46 -26.29 15.47
N GLY A 10 -33.29 -25.94 16.45
CA GLY A 10 -33.72 -24.56 16.66
C GLY A 10 -34.79 -24.40 17.72
N TRP A 11 -35.07 -23.15 18.08
CA TRP A 11 -36.14 -22.80 18.99
C TRP A 11 -37.48 -22.79 18.24
N ARG A 12 -38.53 -23.28 18.90
CA ARG A 12 -39.91 -23.28 18.38
C ARG A 12 -40.86 -22.83 19.47
N ALA A 13 -41.87 -22.04 19.10
CA ALA A 13 -42.90 -21.57 20.02
C ALA A 13 -44.26 -21.46 19.32
N GLY A 14 -45.33 -21.46 20.11
CA GLY A 14 -46.69 -21.46 19.60
C GLY A 14 -47.19 -22.86 19.27
N SER A 15 -47.91 -22.99 18.16
CA SER A 15 -48.61 -24.22 17.75
C SER A 15 -47.71 -25.24 17.07
N THR A 16 -46.66 -25.68 17.77
CA THR A 16 -45.63 -26.51 17.15
C THR A 16 -46.17 -27.87 16.67
N ASP A 17 -45.85 -28.26 15.44
CA ASP A 17 -46.32 -29.51 14.85
C ASP A 17 -46.03 -30.76 15.72
N PRO A 18 -44.84 -30.95 16.31
CA PRO A 18 -44.58 -32.13 17.15
C PRO A 18 -45.48 -32.21 18.39
N ALA A 19 -45.74 -31.09 19.05
CA ALA A 19 -46.61 -31.05 20.24
C ALA A 19 -48.08 -31.26 19.86
N THR A 20 -48.50 -30.70 18.73
CA THR A 20 -49.89 -30.81 18.25
C THR A 20 -50.19 -32.21 17.73
N ILE A 21 -49.28 -32.81 16.96
CA ILE A 21 -49.39 -34.20 16.48
C ILE A 21 -49.39 -35.17 17.65
N ALA A 22 -48.50 -34.99 18.64
CA ALA A 22 -48.44 -35.86 19.81
C ALA A 22 -49.74 -35.83 20.64
N ARG A 23 -50.45 -34.70 20.67
CA ARG A 23 -51.65 -34.51 21.48
C ARG A 23 -52.96 -34.77 20.74
N PHE A 24 -53.01 -34.55 19.43
CA PHE A 24 -54.26 -34.56 18.64
C PHE A 24 -54.18 -35.38 17.34
N GLY A 25 -53.02 -35.97 17.02
CA GLY A 25 -52.85 -36.86 15.87
C GLY A 25 -52.74 -36.18 14.49
N LYS A 26 -52.82 -34.84 14.44
CA LYS A 26 -52.66 -34.03 13.22
C LYS A 26 -51.92 -32.72 13.53
N PRO A 27 -51.21 -32.12 12.55
CA PRO A 27 -50.51 -30.85 12.72
C PRO A 27 -51.50 -29.69 12.90
N ALA A 28 -51.04 -28.60 13.54
CA ALA A 28 -51.90 -27.45 13.84
C ALA A 28 -52.46 -26.77 12.58
N ILE A 29 -51.70 -26.80 11.48
CA ILE A 29 -52.11 -26.23 10.18
C ILE A 29 -53.26 -26.99 9.51
N GLU A 30 -53.58 -28.20 9.98
CA GLU A 30 -54.70 -29.04 9.50
C GLU A 30 -55.89 -29.03 10.47
N MET A 31 -55.81 -28.28 11.57
CA MET A 31 -56.91 -28.11 12.52
C MET A 31 -57.77 -26.90 12.12
N THR A 32 -59.07 -27.01 12.33
CA THR A 32 -59.99 -25.88 12.14
C THR A 32 -59.81 -24.83 13.24
N ASP A 33 -60.24 -23.60 12.99
CA ASP A 33 -60.18 -22.50 13.97
C ASP A 33 -60.89 -22.85 15.29
N GLU A 34 -62.03 -23.57 15.19
CA GLU A 34 -62.78 -24.05 16.35
C GLU A 34 -61.99 -25.10 17.15
N GLU A 35 -61.27 -25.99 16.46
CA GLU A 35 -60.40 -27.00 17.08
C GLU A 35 -59.19 -26.34 17.76
N LEU A 36 -58.57 -25.33 17.14
CA LEU A 36 -57.45 -24.58 17.72
C LEU A 36 -57.89 -23.82 18.98
N ALA A 37 -59.00 -23.07 18.87
CA ALA A 37 -59.55 -22.27 19.97
C ALA A 37 -60.00 -23.14 21.15
N ARG A 38 -60.71 -24.24 20.90
CA ARG A 38 -61.17 -25.17 21.95
C ARG A 38 -60.02 -25.78 22.73
N ASN A 39 -58.88 -25.99 22.09
CA ASN A 39 -57.71 -26.63 22.70
C ASN A 39 -56.66 -25.64 23.22
N GLY A 40 -56.92 -24.33 23.12
CA GLY A 40 -56.02 -23.27 23.57
C GLY A 40 -54.70 -23.23 22.80
N ILE A 41 -54.71 -23.62 21.52
CA ILE A 41 -53.52 -23.67 20.66
C ILE A 41 -53.47 -22.37 19.84
N GLY A 42 -52.28 -21.76 19.72
CA GLY A 42 -52.10 -20.60 18.85
C GLY A 42 -52.31 -20.92 17.36
N GLU A 43 -52.46 -19.91 16.52
CA GLU A 43 -52.63 -20.10 15.07
C GLU A 43 -51.30 -20.21 14.30
N THR A 44 -50.19 -19.80 14.92
CA THR A 44 -48.89 -19.67 14.26
C THR A 44 -47.80 -20.43 15.02
N GLU A 45 -47.05 -21.25 14.30
CA GLU A 45 -45.77 -21.78 14.77
C GLU A 45 -44.66 -20.78 14.43
N TRP A 46 -43.97 -20.31 15.45
CA TRP A 46 -42.76 -19.50 15.31
C TRP A 46 -41.54 -20.41 15.45
N SER A 47 -40.59 -20.29 14.53
CA SER A 47 -39.38 -21.11 14.59
C SER A 47 -38.14 -20.30 14.21
N LEU A 48 -37.12 -20.36 15.08
CA LEU A 48 -35.79 -19.82 14.84
C LEU A 48 -34.81 -20.98 14.69
N ARG A 49 -34.22 -21.12 13.50
CA ARG A 49 -33.31 -22.22 13.18
C ARG A 49 -31.86 -21.86 13.50
N ALA A 50 -31.06 -22.84 13.90
CA ALA A 50 -29.66 -22.63 14.30
C ALA A 50 -28.76 -22.11 13.16
N LEU A 51 -29.05 -22.49 11.91
CA LEU A 51 -28.44 -21.89 10.73
C LEU A 51 -29.40 -20.87 10.12
N PRO A 52 -29.06 -19.57 10.10
CA PRO A 52 -29.92 -18.51 9.59
C PRO A 52 -29.83 -18.38 8.05
N LEU A 53 -30.00 -19.49 7.31
CA LEU A 53 -29.93 -19.52 5.84
C LEU A 53 -31.24 -19.07 5.17
N GLY A 54 -31.93 -18.09 5.75
CA GLY A 54 -33.15 -17.49 5.23
C GLY A 54 -34.34 -17.54 6.18
N GLY A 55 -35.41 -16.83 5.81
CA GLY A 55 -36.71 -16.85 6.47
C GLY A 55 -37.75 -17.53 5.57
N TYR A 56 -38.66 -18.30 6.17
CA TYR A 56 -39.74 -18.96 5.45
C TYR A 56 -41.05 -18.76 6.19
N VAL A 57 -42.10 -18.43 5.46
CA VAL A 57 -43.47 -18.33 5.96
C VAL A 57 -44.32 -19.32 5.19
N ARG A 58 -44.88 -20.30 5.91
CA ARG A 58 -45.87 -21.21 5.33
C ARG A 58 -47.26 -20.65 5.58
N MET A 59 -48.01 -20.41 4.50
CA MET A 59 -49.38 -19.90 4.59
C MET A 59 -50.39 -21.05 4.61
N LEU A 60 -51.49 -20.87 5.33
CA LEU A 60 -52.61 -21.82 5.37
C LEU A 60 -53.16 -22.04 3.94
N GLY A 61 -53.18 -23.30 3.50
CA GLY A 61 -53.65 -23.67 2.17
C GLY A 61 -52.69 -23.34 1.03
N GLN A 62 -51.43 -23.02 1.29
CA GLN A 62 -50.37 -22.98 0.28
C GLN A 62 -49.39 -24.15 0.53
N ASP A 63 -49.27 -25.04 -0.46
CA ASP A 63 -48.25 -26.09 -0.46
C ASP A 63 -47.27 -25.82 -1.61
N ASP A 64 -46.05 -25.42 -1.27
CA ASP A 64 -45.04 -25.06 -2.27
C ASP A 64 -44.52 -26.29 -3.06
N LEU A 65 -44.79 -27.51 -2.59
CA LEU A 65 -44.44 -28.76 -3.28
C LEU A 65 -45.56 -29.29 -4.18
N ASP A 66 -46.81 -28.90 -3.90
CA ASP A 66 -47.99 -29.27 -4.68
C ASP A 66 -48.96 -28.08 -4.81
N PRO A 67 -48.75 -27.21 -5.81
CA PRO A 67 -49.56 -26.00 -6.01
C PRO A 67 -51.04 -26.28 -6.28
N ALA A 68 -51.41 -27.53 -6.61
CA ALA A 68 -52.78 -27.93 -6.92
C ALA A 68 -53.58 -28.33 -5.68
N LYS A 69 -52.94 -28.48 -4.52
CA LYS A 69 -53.61 -28.84 -3.27
C LYS A 69 -54.34 -27.62 -2.71
N VAL A 70 -55.66 -27.58 -2.87
CA VAL A 70 -56.52 -26.51 -2.37
C VAL A 70 -57.03 -26.88 -0.97
N SER A 71 -56.79 -26.01 0.02
CA SER A 71 -57.45 -26.16 1.32
C SER A 71 -58.87 -25.60 1.26
N GLU A 72 -59.84 -26.36 1.76
CA GLU A 72 -61.24 -25.96 1.82
C GLU A 72 -61.49 -24.81 2.81
N GLU A 73 -60.53 -24.51 3.68
CA GLU A 73 -60.67 -23.51 4.73
C GLU A 73 -60.94 -22.10 4.19
N ARG A 74 -61.87 -21.40 4.86
CA ARG A 74 -62.34 -20.07 4.43
C ARG A 74 -61.23 -19.01 4.44
N ARG A 75 -60.23 -19.18 5.32
CA ARG A 75 -59.06 -18.30 5.46
C ARG A 75 -57.86 -18.73 4.60
N SER A 76 -58.01 -19.76 3.76
CA SER A 76 -56.90 -20.25 2.94
C SER A 76 -56.39 -19.18 1.96
N PHE A 77 -55.07 -19.12 1.77
CA PHE A 77 -54.43 -18.12 0.91
C PHE A 77 -55.00 -18.14 -0.52
N GLN A 78 -55.36 -19.31 -1.03
CA GLN A 78 -55.91 -19.48 -2.38
C GLN A 78 -57.34 -18.94 -2.52
N ARG A 79 -58.16 -18.99 -1.46
CA ARG A 79 -59.55 -18.48 -1.45
C ARG A 79 -59.66 -17.01 -1.08
N ALA A 80 -58.59 -16.41 -0.55
CA ALA A 80 -58.56 -14.99 -0.23
C ALA A 80 -58.64 -14.11 -1.51
N PRO A 81 -59.33 -12.95 -1.46
CA PRO A 81 -59.36 -11.99 -2.56
C PRO A 81 -57.95 -11.62 -3.04
N VAL A 82 -57.78 -11.44 -4.35
CA VAL A 82 -56.47 -11.20 -5.00
C VAL A 82 -55.69 -10.06 -4.35
N TRP A 83 -56.35 -8.96 -3.99
CA TRP A 83 -55.68 -7.82 -3.34
C TRP A 83 -55.07 -8.17 -1.97
N LYS A 84 -55.69 -9.07 -1.19
CA LYS A 84 -55.13 -9.55 0.08
C LYS A 84 -53.91 -10.42 -0.16
N ARG A 85 -53.97 -11.28 -1.18
CA ARG A 85 -52.84 -12.14 -1.58
C ARG A 85 -51.65 -11.31 -2.04
N MET A 86 -51.90 -10.25 -2.81
CA MET A 86 -50.85 -9.31 -3.25
C MET A 86 -50.17 -8.64 -2.05
N ILE A 87 -50.92 -8.14 -1.07
CA ILE A 87 -50.33 -7.55 0.16
C ILE A 87 -49.43 -8.55 0.88
N VAL A 88 -49.88 -9.80 1.03
CA VAL A 88 -49.10 -10.84 1.74
C VAL A 88 -47.81 -11.20 0.99
N VAL A 89 -47.86 -11.31 -0.34
CA VAL A 89 -46.66 -11.57 -1.15
C VAL A 89 -45.69 -10.38 -1.11
N THR A 90 -46.19 -9.15 -1.23
CA THR A 90 -45.37 -7.93 -1.16
C THR A 90 -44.78 -7.72 0.24
N ALA A 91 -45.47 -8.16 1.30
CA ALA A 91 -44.95 -8.10 2.67
C ALA A 91 -43.63 -8.87 2.80
N GLY A 92 -43.47 -10.01 2.12
CA GLY A 92 -42.21 -10.75 2.10
C GLY A 92 -41.03 -9.94 1.54
N VAL A 93 -41.22 -9.31 0.38
CA VAL A 93 -40.20 -8.46 -0.26
C VAL A 93 -39.90 -7.22 0.58
N THR A 94 -40.95 -6.60 1.14
CA THR A 94 -40.84 -5.40 2.00
C THR A 94 -40.07 -5.73 3.29
N CYS A 95 -40.34 -6.86 3.93
CA CYS A 95 -39.61 -7.32 5.10
C CYS A 95 -38.12 -7.55 4.80
N ASN A 96 -37.76 -8.05 3.61
CA ASN A 96 -36.35 -8.17 3.22
C ASN A 96 -35.68 -6.81 3.06
N LEU A 97 -36.36 -5.83 2.46
CA LEU A 97 -35.84 -4.46 2.35
C LEU A 97 -35.67 -3.81 3.73
N ILE A 98 -36.68 -3.92 4.60
CA ILE A 98 -36.62 -3.40 5.98
C ILE A 98 -35.50 -4.08 6.77
N LEU A 99 -35.36 -5.40 6.66
CA LEU A 99 -34.29 -6.15 7.31
C LEU A 99 -32.92 -5.69 6.79
N ALA A 100 -32.75 -5.51 5.48
CA ALA A 100 -31.51 -5.00 4.91
C ALA A 100 -31.18 -3.61 5.48
N ILE A 101 -32.15 -2.69 5.51
CA ILE A 101 -32.00 -1.35 6.12
C ILE A 101 -31.59 -1.47 7.59
N ALA A 102 -32.27 -2.31 8.37
CA ALA A 102 -31.97 -2.51 9.78
C ALA A 102 -30.56 -3.09 10.00
N LEU A 103 -30.14 -4.06 9.17
CA LEU A 103 -28.79 -4.61 9.21
C LEU A 103 -27.75 -3.55 8.87
N PHE A 104 -27.95 -2.77 7.81
CA PHE A 104 -27.06 -1.65 7.46
C PHE A 104 -26.95 -0.65 8.61
N VAL A 105 -28.08 -0.22 9.18
CA VAL A 105 -28.12 0.69 10.34
C VAL A 105 -27.30 0.11 11.50
N LEU A 106 -27.50 -1.16 11.85
CA LEU A 106 -26.78 -1.80 12.93
C LEU A 106 -25.28 -1.91 12.65
N THR A 107 -24.90 -2.25 11.42
CA THR A 107 -23.49 -2.30 10.99
C THR A 107 -22.82 -0.91 11.07
N PHE A 108 -23.48 0.15 10.59
CA PHE A 108 -22.93 1.51 10.65
C PHE A 108 -22.95 2.12 12.06
N MET A 109 -23.85 1.66 12.96
CA MET A 109 -23.80 2.01 14.38
C MET A 109 -22.60 1.37 15.08
N VAL A 110 -22.25 0.14 14.75
CA VAL A 110 -21.01 -0.48 15.22
C VAL A 110 -19.81 0.27 14.64
N GLY A 111 -19.91 0.85 13.45
CA GLY A 111 -18.88 1.69 12.83
C GLY A 111 -17.89 0.89 12.01
N VAL A 112 -17.49 1.47 10.89
CA VAL A 112 -16.64 0.83 9.87
C VAL A 112 -15.26 1.48 9.91
N ARG A 113 -14.22 0.66 9.78
CA ARG A 113 -12.82 1.12 9.75
C ARG A 113 -12.45 1.53 8.33
N PHE A 114 -11.90 2.72 8.18
CA PHE A 114 -11.35 3.25 6.93
C PHE A 114 -9.91 3.70 7.15
N GLU A 115 -9.12 3.76 6.10
CA GLU A 115 -7.79 4.39 6.15
C GLU A 115 -7.96 5.86 6.53
N ALA A 116 -7.20 6.31 7.52
CA ALA A 116 -7.25 7.68 7.99
C ALA A 116 -6.72 8.63 6.89
N PRO A 117 -7.28 9.85 6.74
CA PRO A 117 -6.83 10.84 5.76
C PRO A 117 -5.53 11.52 6.21
N VAL A 118 -4.53 10.72 6.58
CA VAL A 118 -3.22 11.18 7.06
C VAL A 118 -2.17 10.74 6.06
N VAL A 119 -1.31 11.68 5.67
CA VAL A 119 -0.18 11.43 4.76
C VAL A 119 0.85 10.58 5.49
N GLY A 120 1.13 9.38 4.97
CA GLY A 120 2.16 8.48 5.48
C GLY A 120 3.51 8.65 4.80
N ALA A 121 3.48 8.88 3.50
CA ALA A 121 4.64 9.21 2.68
C ALA A 121 4.21 10.07 1.49
N VAL A 122 5.15 10.84 0.95
CA VAL A 122 4.95 11.65 -0.26
C VAL A 122 5.90 11.11 -1.33
N ALA A 123 5.35 10.68 -2.46
CA ALA A 123 6.16 10.15 -3.54
C ALA A 123 7.07 11.26 -4.10
N PRO A 124 8.38 11.03 -4.27
CA PRO A 124 9.27 12.05 -4.79
C PRO A 124 8.88 12.49 -6.20
N GLY A 125 9.02 13.79 -6.49
CA GLY A 125 8.61 14.34 -7.78
C GLY A 125 7.11 14.19 -8.08
N SER A 126 6.28 14.01 -7.05
CA SER A 126 4.82 14.04 -7.17
C SER A 126 4.25 15.46 -7.09
N PRO A 127 2.98 15.68 -7.48
CA PRO A 127 2.29 16.94 -7.21
C PRO A 127 2.29 17.33 -5.73
N ALA A 128 2.14 16.36 -4.82
CA ALA A 128 2.18 16.60 -3.39
C ALA A 128 3.57 17.05 -2.90
N ALA A 129 4.66 16.55 -3.48
CA ALA A 129 6.01 16.99 -3.16
C ALA A 129 6.27 18.45 -3.59
N ALA A 130 5.72 18.85 -4.73
CA ALA A 130 5.86 20.19 -5.31
C ALA A 130 4.73 21.16 -4.89
N ALA A 131 3.92 20.80 -3.90
CA ALA A 131 2.73 21.54 -3.52
C ALA A 131 3.07 22.97 -3.04
N GLU A 132 2.43 23.98 -3.61
CA GLU A 132 2.67 25.37 -3.25
C GLU A 132 1.81 25.78 -2.04
N PRO A 133 2.38 26.32 -0.96
CA PRO A 133 1.62 26.77 0.20
C PRO A 133 0.96 28.13 -0.09
N ALA A 134 -0.33 28.27 0.23
CA ALA A 134 -1.08 29.51 0.03
C ALA A 134 -0.61 30.65 0.97
N GLU A 135 -0.14 30.31 2.17
CA GLU A 135 0.24 31.27 3.22
C GLU A 135 1.77 31.55 3.26
N GLY A 136 2.52 31.07 2.27
CA GLY A 136 3.98 31.05 2.31
C GLY A 136 4.55 29.94 3.21
N GLY A 137 5.87 29.74 3.16
CA GLY A 137 6.55 28.66 3.89
C GLY A 137 7.11 27.57 2.96
N PRO A 138 7.58 26.44 3.51
CA PRO A 138 8.17 25.37 2.71
C PRO A 138 7.11 24.70 1.82
N ALA A 139 7.47 24.48 0.56
CA ALA A 139 6.67 23.72 -0.38
C ALA A 139 6.57 22.24 0.02
N GLY A 140 5.51 21.60 -0.46
CA GLY A 140 5.26 20.17 -0.29
C GLY A 140 4.37 19.82 0.90
N LEU A 141 3.52 18.82 0.68
CA LEU A 141 2.94 18.04 1.76
C LEU A 141 4.04 17.26 2.48
N LYS A 142 3.80 16.94 3.75
CA LYS A 142 4.71 16.18 4.58
C LYS A 142 3.99 15.01 5.19
N ALA A 143 4.74 13.95 5.45
CA ALA A 143 4.21 12.85 6.23
C ALA A 143 3.82 13.34 7.64
N GLY A 144 2.68 12.88 8.13
CA GLY A 144 2.01 13.39 9.32
C GLY A 144 0.96 14.47 9.06
N ASP A 145 0.88 15.05 7.85
CA ASP A 145 -0.21 15.98 7.50
C ASP A 145 -1.56 15.24 7.52
N ALA A 146 -2.51 15.74 8.30
CA ALA A 146 -3.89 15.27 8.26
C ALA A 146 -4.69 16.12 7.28
N ILE A 147 -5.13 15.54 6.17
CA ILE A 147 -5.93 16.23 5.16
C ILE A 147 -7.36 16.35 5.67
N THR A 148 -7.83 17.59 5.78
CA THR A 148 -9.14 17.92 6.35
C THR A 148 -10.18 18.31 5.29
N ALA A 149 -9.75 18.90 4.17
CA ALA A 149 -10.62 19.22 3.06
C ALA A 149 -9.87 19.27 1.72
N ILE A 150 -10.59 19.04 0.62
CA ILE A 150 -10.11 19.25 -0.75
C ILE A 150 -11.16 20.07 -1.49
N ASP A 151 -10.75 21.19 -2.08
CA ASP A 151 -11.63 22.16 -2.75
C ASP A 151 -12.83 22.61 -1.89
N GLY A 152 -12.63 22.69 -0.58
CA GLY A 152 -13.65 23.03 0.40
C GLY A 152 -14.58 21.88 0.83
N GLU A 153 -14.48 20.71 0.19
CA GLU A 153 -15.24 19.51 0.58
C GLU A 153 -14.50 18.74 1.69
N PRO A 154 -15.18 18.35 2.79
CA PRO A 154 -14.56 17.61 3.88
C PRO A 154 -14.03 16.25 3.45
N VAL A 155 -12.83 15.91 3.93
CA VAL A 155 -12.19 14.60 3.72
C VAL A 155 -12.28 13.80 5.02
N LEU A 156 -12.86 12.60 4.96
CA LEU A 156 -13.05 11.73 6.12
C LEU A 156 -12.16 10.48 6.09
N THR A 157 -11.75 10.07 4.89
CA THR A 157 -10.98 8.86 4.63
C THR A 157 -9.89 9.11 3.60
N PHE A 158 -8.87 8.26 3.57
CA PHE A 158 -7.84 8.34 2.54
C PHE A 158 -8.39 8.12 1.12
N ALA A 159 -9.44 7.29 0.99
CA ALA A 159 -10.10 7.04 -0.27
C ALA A 159 -10.74 8.31 -0.86
N ASP A 160 -11.26 9.22 -0.02
CA ASP A 160 -11.81 10.50 -0.48
C ASP A 160 -10.75 11.33 -1.20
N ILE A 161 -9.49 11.28 -0.74
CA ILE A 161 -8.35 11.97 -1.37
C ILE A 161 -8.05 11.38 -2.74
N GLN A 162 -8.03 10.05 -2.85
CA GLN A 162 -7.80 9.36 -4.13
C GLN A 162 -8.92 9.67 -5.13
N ILE A 163 -10.17 9.68 -4.67
CA ILE A 163 -11.33 10.02 -5.50
C ILE A 163 -11.26 11.48 -5.96
N ALA A 164 -10.95 12.42 -5.06
CA ALA A 164 -10.80 13.83 -5.42
C ALA A 164 -9.69 14.04 -6.47
N GLY A 165 -8.55 13.36 -6.30
CA GLY A 165 -7.48 13.33 -7.30
C GLY A 165 -7.96 12.80 -8.66
N ALA A 166 -8.63 11.65 -8.68
CA ALA A 166 -9.08 11.00 -9.89
C ALA A 166 -10.20 11.75 -10.63
N MET A 167 -11.06 12.46 -9.89
CA MET A 167 -12.16 13.26 -10.43
C MET A 167 -11.76 14.68 -10.82
N ALA A 168 -10.55 15.13 -10.48
CA ALA A 168 -10.02 16.41 -10.90
C ALA A 168 -10.00 16.55 -12.43
N ARG A 169 -10.13 17.78 -12.94
CA ARG A 169 -9.95 18.02 -14.37
C ARG A 169 -8.46 18.08 -14.70
N PRO A 170 -8.01 17.48 -15.82
CA PRO A 170 -6.60 17.58 -16.23
C PRO A 170 -6.14 19.04 -16.34
N GLY A 171 -5.06 19.38 -15.63
CA GLY A 171 -4.49 20.73 -15.62
C GLY A 171 -5.15 21.70 -14.64
N GLU A 172 -6.23 21.29 -13.95
CA GLU A 172 -6.83 22.08 -12.87
C GLU A 172 -6.14 21.78 -11.54
N ALA A 173 -5.89 22.83 -10.76
CA ALA A 173 -5.21 22.70 -9.48
C ALA A 173 -6.22 22.43 -8.36
N LEU A 174 -5.95 21.42 -7.54
CA LEU A 174 -6.67 21.16 -6.30
C LEU A 174 -6.14 22.05 -5.18
N THR A 175 -7.04 22.46 -4.30
CA THR A 175 -6.73 23.15 -3.04
C THR A 175 -6.92 22.16 -1.90
N ILE A 176 -5.86 21.89 -1.13
CA ILE A 176 -5.83 20.88 -0.08
C ILE A 176 -5.58 21.56 1.26
N ASP A 177 -6.52 21.41 2.19
CA ASP A 177 -6.41 21.93 3.55
C ASP A 177 -5.91 20.82 4.48
N VAL A 178 -4.81 21.09 5.18
CA VAL A 178 -4.14 20.13 6.07
C VAL A 178 -3.92 20.69 7.45
N GLN A 179 -4.04 19.80 8.44
CA GLN A 179 -3.58 20.01 9.80
C GLN A 179 -2.17 19.47 9.96
N ARG A 180 -1.23 20.34 10.32
CA ARG A 180 0.18 20.01 10.51
C ARG A 180 0.64 20.41 11.92
N ALA A 181 1.33 19.52 12.62
CA ALA A 181 1.98 19.88 13.88
C ALA A 181 3.21 20.78 13.61
N ASP A 182 3.32 21.89 14.33
CA ASP A 182 4.52 22.73 14.32
C ASP A 182 5.63 22.18 15.24
N GLU A 183 6.78 22.86 15.28
CA GLU A 183 7.93 22.47 16.12
C GLU A 183 7.61 22.45 17.62
N THR A 184 6.53 23.12 18.05
CA THR A 184 6.04 23.13 19.44
C THR A 184 4.98 22.05 19.70
N GLY A 185 4.63 21.26 18.68
CA GLY A 185 3.59 20.24 18.73
C GLY A 185 2.16 20.80 18.63
N MET A 186 1.99 22.09 18.33
CA MET A 186 0.67 22.67 18.10
C MET A 186 0.23 22.41 16.66
N THR A 187 -1.02 21.98 16.50
CA THR A 187 -1.60 21.76 15.17
C THR A 187 -2.00 23.09 14.55
N VAL A 188 -1.46 23.37 13.36
CA VAL A 188 -1.77 24.56 12.57
C VAL A 188 -2.43 24.12 11.26
N GLN A 189 -3.44 24.87 10.84
CA GLN A 189 -4.08 24.69 9.53
C GLN A 189 -3.21 25.30 8.44
N ARG A 190 -3.08 24.61 7.31
CA ARG A 190 -2.34 25.04 6.13
C ARG A 190 -3.10 24.67 4.87
N THR A 191 -3.01 25.53 3.86
CA THR A 191 -3.62 25.28 2.56
C THR A 191 -2.53 25.16 1.50
N PHE A 192 -2.62 24.11 0.68
CA PHE A 192 -1.70 23.82 -0.41
C PHE A 192 -2.43 23.77 -1.74
N ARG A 193 -1.74 24.18 -2.81
CA ARG A 193 -2.25 24.10 -4.17
C ARG A 193 -1.34 23.22 -5.03
N MET A 194 -1.93 22.30 -5.79
CA MET A 194 -1.18 21.42 -6.68
C MET A 194 -2.02 20.92 -7.85
N ILE A 195 -1.38 20.61 -8.97
CA ILE A 195 -2.04 20.05 -10.16
C ILE A 195 -1.82 18.53 -10.16
N PRO A 196 -2.89 17.72 -10.04
CA PRO A 196 -2.77 16.26 -10.13
C PRO A 196 -2.14 15.82 -11.44
N ARG A 197 -1.31 14.77 -11.39
CA ARG A 197 -0.70 14.17 -12.56
C ARG A 197 -1.19 12.75 -12.75
N LYS A 198 -1.16 12.27 -13.99
CA LYS A 198 -1.55 10.90 -14.31
C LYS A 198 -0.59 9.94 -13.62
N ASP A 199 -1.11 9.12 -12.74
CA ASP A 199 -0.39 8.05 -12.10
C ASP A 199 -0.10 6.94 -13.10
N ALA A 200 1.13 6.43 -13.09
CA ALA A 200 1.60 5.46 -14.06
C ALA A 200 0.96 4.08 -13.88
N ILE A 201 0.47 3.77 -12.67
CA ILE A 201 -0.09 2.48 -12.31
C ILE A 201 -1.59 2.44 -12.59
N SER A 202 -2.35 3.36 -11.99
CA SER A 202 -3.81 3.43 -12.10
C SER A 202 -4.27 4.08 -13.40
N GLY A 203 -3.44 4.91 -14.03
CA GLY A 203 -3.82 5.72 -15.17
C GLY A 203 -4.80 6.86 -14.85
N LEU A 204 -5.13 7.05 -13.58
CA LEU A 204 -5.97 8.14 -13.08
C LEU A 204 -5.11 9.33 -12.65
N LEU A 205 -5.73 10.50 -12.48
CA LEU A 205 -5.04 11.63 -11.86
C LEU A 205 -4.85 11.37 -10.36
N ALA A 206 -3.65 11.65 -9.86
CA ALA A 206 -3.30 11.49 -8.46
C ALA A 206 -2.33 12.58 -8.00
N ILE A 207 -2.22 12.75 -6.69
CA ILE A 207 -1.31 13.72 -6.06
C ILE A 207 -0.01 13.08 -5.54
N GLY A 208 0.08 11.74 -5.53
CA GLY A 208 1.30 10.99 -5.17
C GLY A 208 1.60 10.98 -3.68
N ILE A 209 0.61 10.63 -2.86
CA ILE A 209 0.77 10.36 -1.42
C ILE A 209 0.37 8.93 -1.11
N GLU A 210 0.91 8.38 -0.03
CA GLU A 210 0.56 7.09 0.54
C GLU A 210 -0.09 7.26 1.92
N PRO A 211 -1.00 6.37 2.35
CA PRO A 211 -1.64 6.46 3.66
C PRO A 211 -0.63 6.27 4.79
N ALA A 212 -0.90 6.91 5.93
CA ALA A 212 -0.16 6.66 7.16
C ALA A 212 -0.28 5.19 7.57
N MET A 213 0.85 4.59 7.97
CA MET A 213 0.90 3.20 8.41
C MET A 213 1.04 3.11 9.93
N SER A 214 0.39 2.13 10.53
CA SER A 214 0.54 1.78 11.94
C SER A 214 1.85 1.03 12.19
N GLY A 215 2.28 0.89 13.45
CA GLY A 215 3.41 0.02 13.79
C GLY A 215 3.13 -1.48 13.66
N ARG A 216 1.89 -1.89 13.39
CA ARG A 216 1.47 -3.29 13.38
C ARG A 216 1.73 -3.92 12.03
N ILE A 217 2.37 -5.08 12.00
CA ILE A 217 2.53 -5.86 10.78
C ILE A 217 1.17 -6.37 10.34
N GLY A 218 0.84 -6.13 9.07
CA GLY A 218 -0.44 -6.51 8.50
C GLY A 218 -0.59 -8.02 8.29
N ALA A 219 -1.82 -8.45 8.06
CA ALA A 219 -2.11 -9.85 7.81
C ALA A 219 -1.53 -10.31 6.46
N VAL A 220 -0.41 -11.02 6.49
CA VAL A 220 0.28 -11.51 5.29
C VAL A 220 -0.50 -12.67 4.66
N ARG A 221 -1.06 -12.46 3.47
CA ARG A 221 -1.75 -13.50 2.69
C ARG A 221 -0.75 -14.45 2.03
N GLY A 222 -1.20 -15.66 1.68
CA GLY A 222 -0.32 -16.69 1.11
C GLY A 222 0.46 -16.25 -0.15
N GLU A 223 -0.15 -15.43 -1.00
CA GLU A 223 0.48 -14.90 -2.23
C GLU A 223 1.45 -13.73 -1.96
N GLU A 224 1.23 -12.98 -0.86
CA GLU A 224 2.06 -11.84 -0.45
C GLU A 224 3.21 -12.27 0.48
N ARG A 225 3.17 -13.53 0.96
CA ARG A 225 4.10 -14.08 1.93
C ARG A 225 5.54 -14.00 1.48
N ASP A 226 5.73 -14.34 0.23
CA ASP A 226 7.02 -14.27 -0.45
C ASP A 226 7.62 -12.86 -0.47
N ILE A 227 6.79 -11.82 -0.64
CA ILE A 227 7.22 -10.42 -0.65
C ILE A 227 7.55 -9.95 0.77
N PHE A 228 6.70 -10.32 1.73
CA PHE A 228 6.90 -10.03 3.14
C PHE A 228 8.20 -10.65 3.66
N ASP A 229 8.39 -11.96 3.44
CA ASP A 229 9.57 -12.67 3.92
C ASP A 229 10.86 -12.13 3.28
N SER A 230 10.79 -11.71 2.01
CA SER A 230 11.88 -11.01 1.31
C SER A 230 12.22 -9.69 1.97
N THR A 231 11.23 -8.84 2.21
CA THR A 231 11.41 -7.50 2.77
C THR A 231 12.05 -7.62 4.16
N MET A 232 11.50 -8.50 5.00
CA MET A 232 12.03 -8.74 6.34
C MET A 232 13.46 -9.27 6.30
N THR A 233 13.75 -10.23 5.42
CA THR A 233 15.12 -10.78 5.31
C THR A 233 16.11 -9.73 4.82
N SER A 234 15.76 -8.95 3.79
CA SER A 234 16.62 -7.87 3.26
C SER A 234 16.89 -6.79 4.30
N ALA A 235 15.94 -6.53 5.20
CA ALA A 235 16.10 -5.60 6.32
C ALA A 235 16.90 -6.17 7.49
N GLY A 236 17.42 -7.39 7.40
CA GLY A 236 18.09 -8.08 8.51
C GLY A 236 17.14 -8.59 9.60
N LEU A 237 15.83 -8.54 9.34
CA LEU A 237 14.76 -9.04 10.21
C LEU A 237 14.33 -10.49 9.87
N GLY A 238 15.06 -11.13 8.94
CA GLY A 238 14.86 -12.51 8.56
C GLY A 238 15.02 -13.48 9.74
N PRO A 239 14.65 -14.76 9.54
CA PRO A 239 14.67 -15.74 10.60
C PRO A 239 16.04 -15.87 11.25
N VAL A 240 16.13 -15.51 12.53
CA VAL A 240 17.17 -16.07 13.40
C VAL A 240 16.80 -17.54 13.53
N MET A 241 17.67 -18.45 13.10
CA MET A 241 17.50 -19.89 13.29
C MET A 241 17.57 -20.24 14.79
N THR A 242 16.57 -19.82 15.56
CA THR A 242 16.28 -20.38 16.87
C THR A 242 15.63 -21.73 16.62
N GLY A 243 16.16 -22.82 17.19
CA GLY A 243 15.74 -24.21 16.94
C GLY A 243 14.30 -24.59 17.31
N THR A 244 13.37 -23.64 17.29
CA THR A 244 11.92 -23.78 17.47
C THR A 244 11.21 -23.91 16.11
N LYS A 245 10.18 -24.76 16.04
CA LYS A 245 9.34 -25.00 14.85
C LYS A 245 8.45 -23.79 14.45
N ALA A 246 8.57 -22.65 15.12
CA ALA A 246 7.77 -21.46 14.82
C ALA A 246 8.43 -20.68 13.68
N ASP A 247 7.61 -20.21 12.74
CA ASP A 247 8.03 -19.32 11.66
C ASP A 247 8.56 -18.01 12.28
N PRO A 248 9.86 -17.70 12.21
CA PRO A 248 10.44 -16.56 12.93
C PRO A 248 9.91 -15.21 12.47
N LEU A 249 9.36 -15.17 11.25
CA LEU A 249 8.71 -14.00 10.66
C LEU A 249 7.27 -13.81 11.15
N ARG A 250 6.68 -14.84 11.80
CA ARG A 250 5.45 -14.72 12.61
C ARG A 250 5.73 -14.22 14.02
N GLU A 251 6.98 -14.20 14.47
CA GLU A 251 7.25 -13.71 15.81
C GLU A 251 6.99 -12.21 15.86
N LEU A 252 7.53 -11.38 14.98
CA LEU A 252 7.32 -9.92 15.05
C LEU A 252 5.86 -9.53 14.69
N THR A 253 5.25 -8.66 15.49
CA THR A 253 3.85 -8.25 15.32
C THR A 253 3.65 -6.74 15.31
N GLU A 254 4.46 -5.99 16.07
CA GLU A 254 4.38 -4.53 16.14
C GLU A 254 5.77 -3.96 16.36
N ILE A 255 6.13 -2.89 15.67
CA ILE A 255 7.27 -2.05 16.05
C ILE A 255 6.77 -0.95 16.99
N ILE A 256 7.39 -0.86 18.15
CA ILE A 256 6.96 0.02 19.23
C ILE A 256 7.63 1.39 19.07
N GLU A 257 8.96 1.42 18.88
CA GLU A 257 9.77 2.64 18.73
C GLU A 257 11.11 2.34 18.00
N PRO A 258 11.70 3.28 17.25
CA PRO A 258 13.13 3.27 16.97
C PRO A 258 13.88 3.56 18.28
N ALA A 259 14.64 2.60 18.77
CA ALA A 259 15.34 2.72 20.03
C ALA A 259 16.58 3.61 19.85
N SER A 260 16.51 4.83 20.36
CA SER A 260 17.73 5.57 20.69
C SER A 260 17.60 6.17 22.09
N GLY A 261 18.32 5.59 23.06
CA GLY A 261 18.83 6.40 24.17
C GLY A 261 19.78 7.43 23.56
N THR A 262 19.75 8.72 23.88
CA THR A 262 19.40 9.33 25.15
C THR A 262 18.97 10.76 24.91
N SER A 263 17.71 11.07 25.17
CA SER A 263 17.22 12.20 25.96
C SER A 263 15.78 12.43 25.57
N ALA A 264 14.91 12.33 26.57
CA ALA A 264 13.53 12.75 26.48
C ALA A 264 13.44 14.20 26.01
N ALA A 265 13.22 14.42 24.71
CA ALA A 265 12.60 15.62 24.20
C ALA A 265 11.14 15.28 23.92
N GLN A 266 10.41 15.20 25.02
CA GLN A 266 9.06 15.76 25.09
C GLN A 266 8.01 14.98 24.28
N THR A 267 7.57 13.87 24.88
CA THR A 267 6.22 13.32 24.65
C THR A 267 5.19 14.40 24.96
N HIS A 268 4.87 15.25 23.99
CA HIS A 268 3.84 16.27 24.14
C HIS A 268 2.49 15.57 24.08
N ARG A 269 1.92 15.33 25.26
CA ARG A 269 0.48 15.14 25.41
C ARG A 269 -0.19 16.45 24.99
N VAL A 270 -0.62 16.51 23.74
CA VAL A 270 -1.51 17.58 23.28
C VAL A 270 -2.91 17.25 23.75
N THR A 271 -3.38 17.97 24.77
CA THR A 271 -4.80 18.03 25.12
C THR A 271 -5.49 18.92 24.10
N GLN A 272 -6.00 18.33 23.01
CA GLN A 272 -6.78 19.08 22.03
C GLN A 272 -8.23 19.20 22.52
N GLN A 273 -8.71 20.43 22.55
CA GLN A 273 -10.08 20.81 22.82
C GLN A 273 -10.65 21.42 21.53
N TYR A 274 -11.12 20.61 20.56
CA TYR A 274 -12.30 20.91 19.72
C TYR A 274 -12.70 19.79 18.72
N ILE A 275 -14.01 19.78 18.43
CA ILE A 275 -14.87 19.04 17.47
C ILE A 275 -14.70 17.50 17.41
N PRO A 276 -15.72 16.73 17.85
CA PRO A 276 -15.64 15.28 17.89
C PRO A 276 -15.81 14.67 16.49
N VAL A 277 -14.69 14.40 15.81
CA VAL A 277 -14.61 13.27 14.89
C VAL A 277 -14.11 12.09 15.73
N PRO A 278 -14.90 11.01 15.92
CA PRO A 278 -14.57 9.95 16.86
C PRO A 278 -13.49 9.05 16.28
N VAL A 279 -12.22 9.38 16.56
CA VAL A 279 -11.08 8.51 16.28
C VAL A 279 -11.03 7.44 17.37
N GLY A 280 -11.26 6.18 16.98
CA GLY A 280 -11.15 5.02 17.86
C GLY A 280 -9.72 4.48 17.94
N GLU A 281 -9.19 4.42 19.16
CA GLU A 281 -8.08 3.56 19.64
C GLU A 281 -6.66 3.75 19.06
N ARG A 282 -6.21 5.00 18.90
CA ARG A 282 -4.86 5.50 19.31
C ARG A 282 -4.87 7.02 19.16
N ALA A 283 -4.06 7.75 19.93
CA ALA A 283 -4.07 9.20 19.90
C ALA A 283 -3.84 9.71 18.45
N PRO A 284 -4.61 10.69 17.95
CA PRO A 284 -4.50 11.23 16.58
C PRO A 284 -3.14 11.86 16.22
N ASN A 285 -2.15 11.78 17.11
CA ASN A 285 -0.80 12.34 16.97
C ASN A 285 0.31 11.27 17.07
N SER A 286 0.00 9.97 16.95
CA SER A 286 1.06 8.97 16.81
C SER A 286 1.58 9.00 15.36
N PRO A 287 2.86 9.38 15.12
CA PRO A 287 3.40 9.44 13.77
C PRO A 287 3.33 8.07 13.10
N SER A 288 3.08 8.07 11.79
CA SER A 288 3.16 6.89 10.94
C SER A 288 4.48 6.15 11.19
N VAL A 289 4.45 4.83 11.27
CA VAL A 289 5.68 4.03 11.47
C VAL A 289 6.71 4.32 10.38
N THR A 290 6.23 4.61 9.16
CA THR A 290 7.07 4.98 8.03
C THR A 290 7.87 6.25 8.32
N VAL A 291 7.25 7.23 9.00
CA VAL A 291 7.91 8.47 9.40
C VAL A 291 8.93 8.20 10.50
N LEU A 292 8.54 7.45 11.53
CA LEU A 292 9.44 7.12 12.63
C LEU A 292 10.71 6.39 12.16
N LEU A 293 10.53 5.42 11.27
CA LEU A 293 11.63 4.66 10.69
C LEU A 293 12.48 5.50 9.74
N GLY A 294 11.85 6.35 8.91
CA GLY A 294 12.56 7.28 8.03
C GLY A 294 13.41 8.27 8.81
N GLU A 295 12.84 8.95 9.80
CA GLU A 295 13.59 9.87 10.65
C GLU A 295 14.70 9.18 11.44
N ALA A 296 14.49 7.95 11.89
CA ALA A 296 15.53 7.17 12.55
C ALA A 296 16.69 6.84 11.60
N ALA A 297 16.40 6.45 10.37
CA ALA A 297 17.40 6.22 9.33
C ALA A 297 18.17 7.50 8.99
N ASP A 298 17.46 8.62 8.81
CA ASP A 298 18.09 9.93 8.55
C ASP A 298 19.02 10.35 9.69
N ARG A 299 18.54 10.27 10.94
CA ARG A 299 19.35 10.60 12.13
C ARG A 299 20.54 9.68 12.33
N SER A 300 20.45 8.42 11.89
CA SER A 300 21.57 7.48 12.00
C SER A 300 22.71 7.81 11.03
N ALA A 301 22.47 8.67 10.04
CA ALA A 301 23.46 9.12 9.06
C ALA A 301 24.23 7.96 8.40
N GLY A 302 23.53 6.86 8.13
CA GLY A 302 24.09 5.65 7.50
C GLY A 302 24.60 4.59 8.47
N THR A 303 24.62 4.87 9.77
CA THR A 303 24.97 3.87 10.79
C THR A 303 23.78 2.96 11.10
N PRO A 304 24.01 1.68 11.44
CA PRO A 304 22.94 0.81 11.90
C PRO A 304 22.26 1.39 13.15
N PHE A 305 20.93 1.26 13.23
CA PHE A 305 20.14 1.76 14.36
C PHE A 305 19.22 0.68 14.91
N ASP A 306 18.97 0.71 16.22
CA ASP A 306 18.15 -0.28 16.89
C ASP A 306 16.66 0.06 16.84
N THR A 307 15.85 -0.98 16.78
CA THR A 307 14.38 -0.91 16.75
C THR A 307 13.81 -1.93 17.71
N LYS A 308 12.74 -1.54 18.40
CA LYS A 308 12.07 -2.38 19.40
C LYS A 308 10.78 -2.95 18.84
N TRP A 309 10.66 -4.28 18.87
CA TRP A 309 9.52 -5.00 18.31
C TRP A 309 8.80 -5.84 19.38
N THR A 310 7.50 -6.00 19.25
CA THR A 310 6.68 -6.95 20.02
C THR A 310 6.53 -8.25 19.25
N THR A 311 6.61 -9.38 19.95
CA THR A 311 6.38 -10.70 19.36
C THR A 311 4.92 -11.17 19.48
N ALA A 312 4.54 -12.24 18.79
CA ALA A 312 3.23 -12.89 18.90
C ALA A 312 2.95 -13.43 20.32
N SER A 313 3.98 -13.69 21.12
CA SER A 313 3.86 -14.04 22.54
C SER A 313 3.75 -12.81 23.45
N GLY A 314 3.84 -11.60 22.91
CA GLY A 314 3.87 -10.33 23.65
C GLY A 314 5.25 -9.97 24.22
N ALA A 315 6.30 -10.73 23.88
CA ALA A 315 7.67 -10.40 24.32
C ALA A 315 8.24 -9.23 23.51
N GLU A 316 9.15 -8.46 24.11
CA GLU A 316 9.83 -7.36 23.42
C GLU A 316 11.22 -7.83 22.95
N VAL A 317 11.56 -7.50 21.71
CA VAL A 317 12.80 -7.95 21.06
C VAL A 317 13.45 -6.78 20.30
N MET A 318 14.75 -6.64 20.47
CA MET A 318 15.56 -5.65 19.74
C MET A 318 16.02 -6.19 18.39
N ARG A 319 16.02 -5.33 17.38
CA ARG A 319 16.52 -5.59 16.03
C ARG A 319 17.29 -4.39 15.53
N THR A 320 18.45 -4.63 14.92
CA THR A 320 19.25 -3.58 14.30
C THR A 320 18.93 -3.52 12.82
N LEU A 321 18.61 -2.32 12.33
CA LEU A 321 18.35 -2.04 10.92
C LEU A 321 19.53 -1.30 10.31
N GLN A 322 19.88 -1.65 9.08
CA GLN A 322 20.87 -0.92 8.28
C GLN A 322 20.13 0.06 7.36
N PRO A 323 20.28 1.38 7.53
CA PRO A 323 19.68 2.37 6.62
C PRO A 323 20.24 2.24 5.19
N ILE A 324 19.39 2.54 4.21
CA ILE A 324 19.71 2.53 2.78
C ILE A 324 19.92 3.99 2.32
N PRO A 325 20.95 4.31 1.53
CA PRO A 325 21.13 5.69 1.05
C PRO A 325 19.98 6.08 0.12
N GLU A 326 19.39 7.26 0.34
CA GLU A 326 18.42 7.81 -0.61
C GLU A 326 19.13 8.20 -1.90
N LEU A 327 18.49 7.88 -3.03
CA LEU A 327 18.95 8.23 -4.37
C LEU A 327 18.01 9.27 -4.99
N GLN A 328 18.60 10.18 -5.78
CA GLN A 328 17.84 11.19 -6.51
C GLN A 328 16.85 10.54 -7.46
N VAL A 329 15.60 10.96 -7.37
CA VAL A 329 14.57 10.58 -8.34
C VAL A 329 14.77 11.38 -9.63
N MET A 330 14.93 10.66 -10.74
CA MET A 330 15.27 11.19 -12.04
C MET A 330 14.19 10.79 -13.04
N ILE A 331 13.50 11.79 -13.58
CA ILE A 331 12.45 11.59 -14.56
C ILE A 331 13.04 11.81 -15.94
N THR A 332 13.14 10.76 -16.74
CA THR A 332 13.57 10.87 -18.14
C THR A 332 12.44 11.54 -18.95
N PRO A 333 12.71 12.60 -19.74
CA PRO A 333 11.68 13.29 -20.49
C PRO A 333 11.08 12.41 -21.60
N ALA A 334 9.80 12.62 -21.89
CA ALA A 334 9.08 11.86 -22.92
C ALA A 334 9.60 12.09 -24.35
N SER A 335 10.46 13.09 -24.55
CA SER A 335 11.20 13.29 -25.81
C SER A 335 12.28 12.22 -26.04
N GLU A 336 12.79 11.60 -24.98
CA GLU A 336 13.84 10.57 -25.07
C GLU A 336 13.28 9.14 -25.09
N ILE A 337 12.04 8.93 -24.65
CA ILE A 337 11.40 7.62 -24.49
C ILE A 337 9.88 7.73 -24.68
N ASN A 338 9.23 6.67 -25.19
CA ASN A 338 7.75 6.64 -25.32
C ASN A 338 7.07 6.50 -23.94
N GLY A 339 7.05 7.58 -23.14
CA GLY A 339 6.48 7.65 -21.79
C GLY A 339 7.36 8.42 -20.81
N ALA A 340 6.96 8.50 -19.55
CA ALA A 340 7.83 8.98 -18.47
C ALA A 340 8.48 7.77 -17.79
N GLU A 341 9.81 7.75 -17.73
CA GLU A 341 10.58 6.77 -16.94
C GLU A 341 11.11 7.45 -15.69
N ILE A 342 10.89 6.81 -14.55
CA ILE A 342 11.39 7.25 -13.26
C ILE A 342 12.50 6.29 -12.87
N ASP A 343 13.73 6.81 -12.85
CA ASP A 343 14.91 6.13 -12.36
C ASP A 343 15.33 6.73 -11.02
N ARG A 344 16.13 5.98 -10.25
CA ARG A 344 16.77 6.46 -9.02
C ARG A 344 18.28 6.38 -9.18
N GLY A 345 19.00 7.43 -8.84
CA GLY A 345 20.45 7.48 -9.03
C GLY A 345 21.10 8.75 -8.50
N LEU A 346 22.25 9.13 -9.05
CA LEU A 346 23.00 10.32 -8.63
C LEU A 346 23.49 11.09 -9.86
N LEU A 347 23.05 12.35 -10.02
CA LEU A 347 23.58 13.26 -11.04
C LEU A 347 23.46 12.76 -12.49
N GLY A 348 22.50 11.85 -12.75
CA GLY A 348 22.31 11.18 -14.05
C GLY A 348 22.96 9.80 -14.16
N LEU A 349 23.73 9.36 -13.17
CA LEU A 349 24.21 7.97 -13.06
C LEU A 349 23.12 7.10 -12.43
N VAL A 350 22.91 5.90 -12.95
CA VAL A 350 21.91 4.95 -12.44
C VAL A 350 22.58 3.61 -12.09
N PRO A 351 22.27 2.99 -10.93
CA PRO A 351 22.82 1.69 -10.52
C PRO A 351 22.35 0.56 -11.44
N LEU A 352 23.18 -0.48 -11.58
CA LEU A 352 22.79 -1.73 -12.24
C LEU A 352 21.60 -2.40 -11.53
N ILE A 353 20.91 -3.29 -12.23
CA ILE A 353 19.78 -4.04 -11.69
C ILE A 353 20.29 -5.33 -11.05
N ARG A 354 19.96 -5.55 -9.78
CA ARG A 354 20.19 -6.80 -9.04
C ARG A 354 18.90 -7.63 -8.99
N VAL A 355 19.04 -8.94 -9.14
CA VAL A 355 18.01 -9.90 -8.76
C VAL A 355 18.05 -10.00 -7.23
N GLU A 356 17.11 -9.35 -6.58
CA GLU A 356 16.99 -9.40 -5.12
C GLU A 356 16.50 -10.78 -4.68
N ARG A 357 15.51 -11.33 -5.42
CA ARG A 357 14.93 -12.63 -5.10
C ARG A 357 14.30 -13.29 -6.32
N VAL A 358 14.22 -14.61 -6.27
CA VAL A 358 13.46 -15.43 -7.21
C VAL A 358 12.31 -16.11 -6.45
N PRO A 359 11.04 -15.69 -6.64
CA PRO A 359 9.88 -16.29 -5.97
C PRO A 359 9.72 -17.78 -6.22
N ALA A 360 9.12 -18.49 -5.26
CA ALA A 360 8.80 -19.90 -5.42
C ALA A 360 7.80 -20.09 -6.58
N GLY A 361 8.08 -21.01 -7.50
CA GLY A 361 7.27 -21.19 -8.70
C GLY A 361 7.54 -20.16 -9.80
N SER A 362 8.54 -19.28 -9.63
CA SER A 362 9.06 -18.47 -10.72
C SER A 362 9.53 -19.37 -11.87
N PRO A 363 9.28 -19.00 -13.14
CA PRO A 363 9.79 -19.76 -14.28
C PRO A 363 11.33 -19.82 -14.32
N ASN A 364 12.01 -18.95 -13.55
CA ASN A 364 13.45 -18.80 -13.46
C ASN A 364 14.08 -19.28 -12.15
N GLU A 365 13.34 -19.99 -11.29
CA GLU A 365 13.84 -20.50 -9.99
C GLU A 365 15.14 -21.32 -10.10
N GLY A 366 15.32 -22.06 -11.20
CA GLY A 366 16.55 -22.82 -11.50
C GLY A 366 17.61 -22.08 -12.33
N THR A 367 17.30 -20.88 -12.82
CA THR A 367 18.13 -20.15 -13.81
C THR A 367 18.79 -18.92 -13.20
N LEU A 368 17.98 -18.05 -12.58
CA LEU A 368 18.42 -16.83 -11.91
C LEU A 368 18.57 -17.09 -10.41
N ARG A 369 19.43 -16.33 -9.74
CA ARG A 369 19.70 -16.47 -8.31
C ARG A 369 19.64 -15.12 -7.61
N PRO A 370 19.20 -15.08 -6.33
CA PRO A 370 19.39 -13.91 -5.49
C PRO A 370 20.87 -13.46 -5.52
N GLY A 371 21.09 -12.17 -5.71
CA GLY A 371 22.40 -11.54 -5.83
C GLY A 371 22.98 -11.46 -7.25
N ASP A 372 22.37 -12.09 -8.25
CA ASP A 372 22.77 -11.91 -9.65
C ASP A 372 22.59 -10.44 -10.07
N VAL A 373 23.58 -9.83 -10.71
CA VAL A 373 23.46 -8.46 -11.27
C VAL A 373 23.32 -8.54 -12.78
N LEU A 374 22.27 -7.95 -13.35
CA LEU A 374 22.01 -7.99 -14.78
C LEU A 374 23.03 -7.11 -15.52
N LEU A 375 23.97 -7.75 -16.23
CA LEU A 375 24.98 -7.08 -17.05
C LEU A 375 24.51 -6.85 -18.48
N ARG A 376 23.74 -7.77 -19.05
CA ARG A 376 23.18 -7.65 -20.40
C ARG A 376 21.89 -8.44 -20.51
N VAL A 377 20.89 -7.90 -21.21
CA VAL A 377 19.67 -8.61 -21.59
C VAL A 377 19.47 -8.41 -23.07
N GLU A 378 19.44 -9.50 -23.84
CA GLU A 378 19.46 -9.46 -25.29
C GLU A 378 20.62 -8.60 -25.81
N ASN A 379 20.33 -7.56 -26.59
CA ASN A 379 21.31 -6.64 -27.14
C ASN A 379 21.48 -5.37 -26.29
N VAL A 380 20.96 -5.34 -25.06
CA VAL A 380 21.03 -4.18 -24.17
C VAL A 380 22.02 -4.45 -23.04
N ASP A 381 23.18 -3.80 -23.11
CA ASP A 381 24.17 -3.76 -22.02
C ASP A 381 23.71 -2.85 -20.89
N GLY A 382 23.84 -3.31 -19.65
CA GLY A 382 23.47 -2.58 -18.42
C GLY A 382 22.08 -1.96 -18.49
N PRO A 383 21.00 -2.74 -18.73
CA PRO A 383 19.70 -2.16 -19.01
C PRO A 383 19.15 -1.34 -17.84
N ARG A 384 18.58 -0.17 -18.13
CA ARG A 384 17.62 0.52 -17.25
C ARG A 384 16.28 -0.20 -17.24
N MET A 385 15.37 0.20 -16.36
CA MET A 385 14.10 -0.52 -16.15
C MET A 385 13.19 -0.50 -17.38
N SER A 386 13.11 0.61 -18.11
CA SER A 386 12.34 0.69 -19.36
C SER A 386 12.96 -0.18 -20.45
N GLN A 387 14.29 -0.17 -20.57
CA GLN A 387 15.01 -0.93 -21.58
C GLN A 387 14.90 -2.42 -21.31
N LEU A 388 14.99 -2.83 -20.04
CA LEU A 388 14.73 -4.20 -19.60
C LEU A 388 13.32 -4.64 -19.99
N ARG A 389 12.30 -3.86 -19.64
CA ARG A 389 10.90 -4.16 -20.00
C ARG A 389 10.71 -4.25 -21.51
N THR A 390 11.31 -3.35 -22.27
CA THR A 390 11.22 -3.31 -23.73
C THR A 390 11.89 -4.53 -24.36
N ALA A 391 13.09 -4.88 -23.91
CA ALA A 391 13.84 -6.04 -24.41
C ALA A 391 13.12 -7.37 -24.12
N LEU A 392 12.42 -7.48 -22.98
CA LEU A 392 11.68 -8.67 -22.61
C LEU A 392 10.29 -8.74 -23.27
N ALA A 393 9.67 -7.61 -23.58
CA ALA A 393 8.35 -7.57 -24.22
C ALA A 393 8.35 -8.28 -25.59
N SER A 394 9.43 -8.20 -26.36
CA SER A 394 9.57 -8.91 -27.64
C SER A 394 9.73 -10.43 -27.51
N HIS A 395 9.92 -10.93 -26.29
CA HIS A 395 10.14 -12.34 -25.96
C HIS A 395 9.00 -12.93 -25.12
N ALA A 396 7.83 -12.29 -25.10
CA ALA A 396 6.68 -12.73 -24.30
C ALA A 396 6.33 -14.21 -24.55
N SER A 397 6.22 -14.99 -23.47
CA SER A 397 6.03 -16.45 -23.49
C SER A 397 7.19 -17.28 -24.06
N GLY A 398 8.39 -16.68 -24.19
CA GLY A 398 9.59 -17.31 -24.72
C GLY A 398 10.74 -17.33 -23.73
N THR A 399 11.96 -17.15 -24.25
CA THR A 399 13.19 -17.05 -23.47
C THR A 399 14.01 -15.86 -23.93
N ALA A 400 14.84 -15.32 -23.03
CA ALA A 400 15.79 -14.26 -23.30
C ALA A 400 17.24 -14.67 -22.93
N ASP A 401 18.22 -14.26 -23.73
CA ASP A 401 19.65 -14.34 -23.39
C ASP A 401 19.99 -13.25 -22.37
N VAL A 402 20.45 -13.68 -21.20
CA VAL A 402 20.81 -12.78 -20.10
C VAL A 402 22.24 -13.08 -19.67
N VAL A 403 23.04 -12.04 -19.48
CA VAL A 403 24.35 -12.13 -18.82
C VAL A 403 24.21 -11.52 -17.45
N VAL A 404 24.52 -12.30 -16.42
CA VAL A 404 24.51 -11.86 -15.03
C VAL A 404 25.91 -11.87 -14.45
N LEU A 405 26.23 -10.95 -13.56
CA LEU A 405 27.38 -11.06 -12.68
C LEU A 405 26.99 -11.99 -11.54
N ARG A 406 27.66 -13.14 -11.43
CA ARG A 406 27.42 -14.13 -10.39
C ARG A 406 28.75 -14.49 -9.74
N SER A 407 28.86 -14.26 -8.44
CA SER A 407 30.10 -14.51 -7.68
C SER A 407 31.33 -13.81 -8.28
N GLY A 408 31.15 -12.61 -8.83
CA GLY A 408 32.21 -11.81 -9.45
C GLY A 408 32.49 -12.11 -10.93
N GLU A 409 31.84 -13.13 -11.51
CA GLU A 409 32.10 -13.57 -12.89
C GLU A 409 30.86 -13.39 -13.79
N PRO A 410 31.02 -12.89 -15.03
CA PRO A 410 29.95 -12.85 -16.03
C PRO A 410 29.50 -14.27 -16.41
N THR A 411 28.24 -14.57 -16.14
CA THR A 411 27.60 -15.86 -16.42
C THR A 411 26.44 -15.67 -17.39
N ARG A 412 26.47 -16.35 -18.54
CA ARG A 412 25.34 -16.37 -19.48
C ARG A 412 24.27 -17.36 -19.02
N VAL A 413 23.02 -16.93 -19.02
CA VAL A 413 21.84 -17.73 -18.66
C VAL A 413 20.71 -17.49 -19.67
N THR A 414 19.92 -18.53 -19.93
CA THR A 414 18.71 -18.42 -20.76
C THR A 414 17.48 -18.32 -19.87
N ALA A 415 17.03 -17.09 -19.64
CA ALA A 415 15.92 -16.80 -18.74
C ALA A 415 14.57 -16.96 -19.46
N LYS A 416 13.58 -17.54 -18.79
CA LYS A 416 12.21 -17.65 -19.29
C LYS A 416 11.46 -16.34 -19.09
N VAL A 417 10.59 -15.99 -20.04
CA VAL A 417 9.80 -14.77 -20.01
C VAL A 417 8.32 -15.13 -20.02
N ASP A 418 7.55 -14.57 -19.09
CA ASP A 418 6.11 -14.82 -19.00
C ASP A 418 5.32 -14.11 -20.12
N ARG A 419 3.99 -14.30 -20.13
CA ARG A 419 3.10 -13.69 -21.13
C ARG A 419 3.07 -12.16 -21.07
N ALA A 420 3.45 -11.57 -19.93
CA ALA A 420 3.48 -10.14 -19.70
C ALA A 420 4.87 -9.53 -19.97
N GLY A 421 5.81 -10.31 -20.51
CA GLY A 421 7.17 -9.84 -20.78
C GLY A 421 8.03 -9.70 -19.51
N ARG A 422 7.78 -10.49 -18.47
CA ARG A 422 8.49 -10.41 -17.19
C ARG A 422 9.31 -11.67 -16.93
N LEU A 423 10.41 -11.51 -16.20
CA LEU A 423 11.25 -12.62 -15.72
C LEU A 423 10.66 -13.35 -14.51
N GLY A 424 9.63 -12.80 -13.87
CA GLY A 424 9.08 -13.37 -12.63
C GLY A 424 10.09 -13.39 -11.49
N VAL A 425 10.91 -12.34 -11.36
CA VAL A 425 11.87 -12.14 -10.26
C VAL A 425 11.65 -10.78 -9.60
N VAL A 426 12.06 -10.65 -8.34
CA VAL A 426 12.10 -9.37 -7.64
C VAL A 426 13.46 -8.74 -7.90
N ILE A 427 13.47 -7.45 -8.23
CA ILE A 427 14.67 -6.71 -8.61
C ILE A 427 14.87 -5.49 -7.72
N ALA A 428 16.12 -5.12 -7.49
CA ALA A 428 16.54 -3.97 -6.70
C ALA A 428 17.75 -3.28 -7.35
N PRO A 429 18.08 -2.04 -6.97
CA PRO A 429 19.34 -1.41 -7.33
C PRO A 429 20.56 -2.18 -6.77
N ALA A 430 21.58 -2.42 -7.59
CA ALA A 430 22.83 -3.04 -7.20
C ALA A 430 23.78 -2.03 -6.52
N LEU A 431 23.41 -1.56 -5.32
CA LEU A 431 24.12 -0.48 -4.62
C LEU A 431 25.54 -0.84 -4.20
N ASP A 432 25.84 -2.12 -4.00
CA ASP A 432 27.16 -2.68 -3.71
C ASP A 432 28.09 -2.74 -4.94
N GLN A 433 27.57 -2.44 -6.14
CA GLN A 433 28.36 -2.42 -7.37
C GLN A 433 28.66 -0.98 -7.77
N PRO A 434 29.93 -0.55 -7.87
CA PRO A 434 30.29 0.82 -8.25
C PRO A 434 30.09 1.10 -9.75
N ALA A 435 29.29 0.28 -10.44
CA ALA A 435 29.02 0.33 -11.87
C ALA A 435 27.62 0.92 -12.15
N THR A 436 27.50 1.52 -13.34
CA THR A 436 26.29 2.25 -13.76
C THR A 436 25.63 1.59 -14.98
N THR A 437 24.32 1.77 -15.16
CA THR A 437 23.58 1.35 -16.38
C THR A 437 23.87 2.23 -17.59
N GLY A 438 24.70 3.27 -17.41
CA GLY A 438 24.93 4.35 -18.37
C GLY A 438 24.51 5.69 -17.78
N THR A 439 24.28 6.66 -18.67
CA THR A 439 23.94 8.04 -18.30
C THR A 439 22.52 8.39 -18.72
N ILE A 440 21.80 9.06 -17.83
CA ILE A 440 20.64 9.86 -18.19
C ILE A 440 21.17 11.24 -18.56
N ASN A 441 20.98 11.64 -19.81
CA ASN A 441 21.53 12.91 -20.31
C ASN A 441 20.61 14.09 -19.99
N ARG A 442 19.30 13.86 -19.90
CA ARG A 442 18.32 14.90 -19.63
C ARG A 442 17.30 14.47 -18.59
N LEU A 443 16.89 15.42 -17.75
CA LEU A 443 15.84 15.25 -16.76
C LEU A 443 14.66 16.15 -17.14
N ALA A 444 13.46 15.63 -17.02
CA ALA A 444 12.24 16.41 -17.09
C ALA A 444 12.21 17.44 -15.95
N THR A 445 11.68 18.62 -16.25
CA THR A 445 11.45 19.71 -15.30
C THR A 445 9.96 19.90 -15.07
N GLU A 446 9.60 20.57 -13.98
CA GLU A 446 8.21 20.75 -13.56
C GLU A 446 7.34 21.49 -14.60
N ASN A 447 7.95 22.33 -15.45
CA ASN A 447 7.27 23.15 -16.46
C ASN A 447 7.18 22.47 -17.84
N ASN A 448 7.14 21.14 -17.91
CA ASN A 448 7.21 20.37 -19.17
C ASN A 448 8.46 20.65 -20.03
N GLY A 449 9.49 21.29 -19.47
CA GLY A 449 10.80 21.43 -20.10
C GLY A 449 11.75 20.30 -19.71
N ASP A 450 12.98 20.34 -20.19
CA ASP A 450 14.04 19.40 -19.81
C ASP A 450 15.39 20.12 -19.56
N ARG A 451 16.24 19.52 -18.73
CA ARG A 451 17.57 20.04 -18.40
C ARG A 451 18.63 18.96 -18.54
N ALA A 452 19.84 19.35 -18.92
CA ALA A 452 20.98 18.43 -18.98
C ALA A 452 21.42 18.01 -17.57
N THR A 453 21.89 16.76 -17.43
CA THR A 453 22.53 16.26 -16.21
C THR A 453 24.02 16.61 -16.18
N ALA A 454 24.65 16.47 -15.01
CA ALA A 454 26.10 16.68 -14.85
C ALA A 454 26.94 15.69 -15.66
N VAL A 455 26.37 14.55 -16.05
CA VAL A 455 27.02 13.49 -16.82
C VAL A 455 26.72 13.53 -18.31
N ALA A 456 25.84 14.43 -18.77
CA ALA A 456 25.37 14.48 -20.14
C ALA A 456 26.51 14.62 -21.17
N ALA A 457 27.57 15.35 -20.82
CA ALA A 457 28.72 15.55 -21.68
C ALA A 457 29.74 14.38 -21.64
N LEU A 458 29.63 13.47 -20.67
CA LEU A 458 30.65 12.45 -20.41
C LEU A 458 30.51 11.22 -21.31
N SER A 459 29.32 10.97 -21.87
CA SER A 459 29.07 9.84 -22.80
C SER A 459 29.60 8.50 -22.27
N LEU A 460 29.41 8.23 -20.98
CA LEU A 460 29.89 7.00 -20.35
C LEU A 460 29.17 5.78 -20.94
N LEU A 461 29.94 4.72 -21.19
CA LEU A 461 29.39 3.45 -21.65
C LEU A 461 28.54 2.79 -20.55
N PRO A 462 27.48 2.04 -20.90
CA PRO A 462 26.79 1.19 -19.95
C PRO A 462 27.77 0.21 -19.29
N ARG A 463 27.66 0.02 -17.97
CA ARG A 463 28.58 -0.76 -17.10
C ARG A 463 29.92 -0.08 -16.78
N THR A 464 30.11 1.20 -17.13
CA THR A 464 31.25 1.97 -16.64
C THR A 464 31.26 1.97 -15.10
N THR A 465 32.44 1.70 -14.54
CA THR A 465 32.68 1.65 -13.09
C THR A 465 33.31 2.94 -12.61
N VAL A 466 32.77 3.53 -11.54
CA VAL A 466 33.40 4.68 -10.87
C VAL A 466 34.42 4.17 -9.86
N ARG A 467 35.68 4.56 -10.01
CA ARG A 467 36.80 4.12 -9.17
C ARG A 467 37.14 5.12 -8.09
N THR A 468 37.11 6.41 -8.42
CA THR A 468 37.36 7.46 -7.44
C THR A 468 36.49 8.68 -7.68
N VAL A 469 36.23 9.44 -6.61
CA VAL A 469 35.56 10.75 -6.64
C VAL A 469 36.40 11.70 -5.79
N ALA A 470 36.91 12.77 -6.38
CA ALA A 470 37.85 13.70 -5.77
C ALA A 470 39.02 12.98 -5.04
N GLY A 471 39.57 11.93 -5.67
CA GLY A 471 40.65 11.11 -5.12
C GLY A 471 40.22 10.12 -4.01
N THR A 472 38.96 10.14 -3.57
CA THR A 472 38.41 9.16 -2.62
C THR A 472 38.02 7.89 -3.36
N ALA A 473 38.48 6.73 -2.88
CA ALA A 473 38.14 5.44 -3.48
C ALA A 473 36.64 5.14 -3.37
N VAL A 474 36.07 4.68 -4.48
CA VAL A 474 34.67 4.26 -4.59
C VAL A 474 34.63 2.74 -4.77
N ILE A 475 33.96 2.08 -3.83
CA ILE A 475 33.77 0.62 -3.84
C ILE A 475 32.31 0.23 -4.07
N ASP A 476 31.39 1.14 -3.84
CA ASP A 476 29.94 0.97 -3.95
C ASP A 476 29.24 2.34 -4.11
N TRP A 477 27.91 2.35 -4.25
CA TRP A 477 27.12 3.58 -4.35
C TRP A 477 27.09 4.39 -3.05
N VAL A 478 27.24 3.73 -1.90
CA VAL A 478 27.25 4.39 -0.59
C VAL A 478 28.48 5.28 -0.47
N THR A 479 29.66 4.73 -0.77
CA THR A 479 30.95 5.42 -0.77
C THR A 479 31.03 6.44 -1.90
N MET A 480 30.45 6.16 -3.07
CA MET A 480 30.32 7.15 -4.14
C MET A 480 29.54 8.39 -3.68
N ARG A 481 28.36 8.19 -3.07
CA ARG A 481 27.53 9.27 -2.53
C ARG A 481 28.28 10.07 -1.46
N ALA A 482 28.90 9.38 -0.51
CA ALA A 482 29.67 10.02 0.57
C ALA A 482 30.82 10.88 0.01
N ALA A 483 31.55 10.38 -0.99
CA ALA A 483 32.63 11.11 -1.63
C ALA A 483 32.12 12.34 -2.41
N LEU A 484 30.99 12.23 -3.11
CA LEU A 484 30.35 13.36 -3.78
C LEU A 484 29.90 14.44 -2.78
N LEU A 485 29.27 14.06 -1.67
CA LEU A 485 28.86 14.98 -0.62
C LEU A 485 30.05 15.70 0.00
N ALA A 486 31.13 14.99 0.27
CA ALA A 486 32.37 15.57 0.78
C ALA A 486 32.98 16.57 -0.23
N ALA A 487 33.07 16.18 -1.51
CA ALA A 487 33.66 16.99 -2.58
C ALA A 487 32.85 18.25 -2.91
N THR A 488 31.55 18.27 -2.60
CA THR A 488 30.64 19.38 -2.93
C THR A 488 30.19 20.18 -1.71
N LYS A 489 30.70 19.86 -0.52
CA LYS A 489 30.30 20.47 0.76
C LYS A 489 30.41 22.00 0.75
N ASP A 490 31.56 22.53 0.31
CA ASP A 490 31.80 23.97 0.30
C ASP A 490 30.90 24.69 -0.72
N ALA A 491 30.68 24.07 -1.88
CA ALA A 491 29.78 24.60 -2.90
C ALA A 491 28.32 24.65 -2.41
N ALA A 492 27.88 23.63 -1.66
CA ALA A 492 26.55 23.61 -1.06
C ALA A 492 26.35 24.74 -0.05
N VAL A 493 27.34 24.99 0.81
CA VAL A 493 27.32 26.11 1.78
C VAL A 493 27.25 27.47 1.07
N GLN A 494 27.92 27.60 -0.08
CA GLN A 494 27.97 28.84 -0.86
C GLN A 494 26.80 29.02 -1.82
N GLY A 495 25.93 28.03 -1.97
CA GLY A 495 24.87 28.03 -2.99
C GLY A 495 25.40 28.06 -4.43
N ALA A 496 26.57 27.45 -4.66
CA ALA A 496 27.29 27.45 -5.92
C ALA A 496 27.27 26.07 -6.60
N GLY A 497 27.65 26.04 -7.88
CA GLY A 497 27.98 24.79 -8.58
C GLY A 497 29.35 24.27 -8.16
N ALA A 498 29.67 23.03 -8.54
CA ALA A 498 30.94 22.38 -8.23
C ALA A 498 31.54 21.72 -9.48
N SER A 499 32.86 21.54 -9.48
CA SER A 499 33.54 20.68 -10.45
C SER A 499 34.28 19.59 -9.69
N VAL A 500 33.90 18.34 -9.94
CA VAL A 500 34.41 17.19 -9.20
C VAL A 500 35.08 16.25 -10.18
N GLU A 501 36.35 15.95 -9.93
CA GLU A 501 37.08 14.96 -10.70
C GLU A 501 36.64 13.55 -10.31
N ILE A 502 36.35 12.69 -11.28
CA ILE A 502 36.05 11.29 -11.07
C ILE A 502 36.91 10.42 -11.99
N GLU A 503 37.46 9.33 -11.45
CA GLU A 503 38.13 8.30 -12.26
C GLU A 503 37.11 7.21 -12.59
N VAL A 504 36.98 6.90 -13.88
CA VAL A 504 36.08 5.87 -14.38
C VAL A 504 36.84 4.80 -15.14
N GLU A 505 36.34 3.57 -15.07
CA GLU A 505 36.88 2.42 -15.78
C GLU A 505 35.85 1.91 -16.80
N ALA A 506 36.27 1.82 -18.06
CA ALA A 506 35.43 1.33 -19.15
C ALA A 506 35.22 -0.19 -19.04
N PRO A 507 34.04 -0.71 -19.40
CA PRO A 507 33.72 -2.15 -19.33
C PRO A 507 34.26 -2.90 -20.56
N THR A 508 35.50 -2.60 -20.96
CA THR A 508 36.21 -3.22 -22.08
C THR A 508 37.21 -4.24 -21.56
N LEU A 509 37.68 -5.14 -22.44
CA LEU A 509 38.72 -6.13 -22.08
C LEU A 509 40.03 -5.47 -21.59
N ALA A 510 40.29 -4.24 -22.02
CA ALA A 510 41.47 -3.48 -21.63
C ALA A 510 41.30 -2.77 -20.28
N HIS A 511 40.08 -2.71 -19.72
CA HIS A 511 39.77 -2.01 -18.46
C HIS A 511 40.37 -0.59 -18.42
N GLU A 512 40.22 0.14 -19.53
CA GLU A 512 40.81 1.47 -19.68
C GLU A 512 40.25 2.42 -18.63
N ARG A 513 41.16 3.09 -17.93
CA ARG A 513 40.81 4.11 -16.95
C ARG A 513 40.96 5.49 -17.54
N SER A 514 40.03 6.37 -17.18
CA SER A 514 40.06 7.76 -17.59
C SER A 514 39.57 8.64 -16.45
N THR A 515 40.16 9.83 -16.37
CA THR A 515 39.73 10.88 -15.46
C THR A 515 38.79 11.81 -16.20
N VAL A 516 37.61 12.06 -15.65
CA VAL A 516 36.62 12.99 -16.19
C VAL A 516 36.20 14.00 -15.13
N VAL A 517 35.88 15.22 -15.55
CA VAL A 517 35.43 16.27 -14.65
C VAL A 517 33.93 16.40 -14.75
N LEU A 518 33.26 16.18 -13.63
CA LEU A 518 31.83 16.28 -13.50
C LEU A 518 31.46 17.71 -13.08
N VAL A 519 30.78 18.44 -13.96
CA VAL A 519 30.36 19.83 -13.73
C VAL A 519 28.94 19.82 -13.17
N ILE A 520 28.81 20.15 -11.88
CA ILE A 520 27.56 20.08 -11.12
C ILE A 520 26.96 21.48 -11.03
N ALA A 521 25.74 21.64 -11.53
CA ALA A 521 24.99 22.86 -11.37
C ALA A 521 24.63 23.10 -9.89
N LYS A 522 24.45 24.37 -9.48
CA LYS A 522 24.08 24.71 -8.09
C LYS A 522 22.83 23.96 -7.59
N GLU A 523 21.86 23.73 -8.47
CA GLU A 523 20.62 23.02 -8.16
C GLU A 523 20.90 21.53 -7.89
N ASP A 524 21.79 20.91 -8.66
CA ASP A 524 22.19 19.53 -8.44
C ASP A 524 23.04 19.37 -7.19
N VAL A 525 23.89 20.35 -6.86
CA VAL A 525 24.59 20.38 -5.56
C VAL A 525 23.57 20.45 -4.42
N ALA A 526 22.58 21.34 -4.49
CA ALA A 526 21.52 21.41 -3.48
C ALA A 526 20.73 20.08 -3.39
N ASN A 527 20.38 19.48 -4.53
CA ASN A 527 19.62 18.24 -4.58
C ASN A 527 20.37 17.06 -3.93
N ILE A 528 21.66 16.86 -4.23
CA ILE A 528 22.40 15.74 -3.63
C ILE A 528 22.59 15.92 -2.12
N HIS A 529 22.73 17.16 -1.63
CA HIS A 529 22.82 17.48 -0.20
C HIS A 529 21.48 17.40 0.53
N ALA A 530 20.37 17.43 -0.20
CA ALA A 530 19.02 17.23 0.34
C ALA A 530 18.65 15.74 0.51
N LEU A 531 19.40 14.82 -0.09
CA LEU A 531 19.15 13.38 0.04
C LEU A 531 19.42 12.92 1.47
N GLY A 532 18.54 12.06 1.98
CA GLY A 532 18.63 11.45 3.30
C GLY A 532 19.06 9.98 3.26
N TRP A 533 18.46 9.23 4.17
CA TRP A 533 18.57 7.79 4.35
C TRP A 533 17.18 7.19 4.51
N GLU A 534 16.92 6.10 3.79
CA GLU A 534 15.67 5.37 3.83
C GLU A 534 15.76 4.21 4.84
N SER A 535 14.63 3.90 5.47
CA SER A 535 14.47 2.65 6.23
C SER A 535 14.53 1.44 5.30
N PRO A 536 15.25 0.35 5.66
CA PRO A 536 15.23 -0.89 4.89
C PRO A 536 13.90 -1.63 4.99
N VAL A 537 13.04 -1.26 5.95
CA VAL A 537 11.70 -1.82 6.13
C VAL A 537 10.69 -0.91 5.42
N THR A 538 9.98 -1.46 4.44
CA THR A 538 9.01 -0.72 3.63
C THR A 538 7.68 -0.52 4.38
N ALA A 539 6.95 0.54 4.04
CA ALA A 539 5.63 0.81 4.60
C ALA A 539 4.62 -0.32 4.32
N ALA A 540 4.78 -1.03 3.20
CA ALA A 540 3.84 -2.03 2.69
C ALA A 540 3.63 -3.25 3.60
N ILE A 541 4.51 -3.49 4.58
CA ILE A 541 4.35 -4.61 5.52
C ILE A 541 3.44 -4.27 6.71
N PHE A 542 3.10 -3.00 6.89
CA PHE A 542 2.35 -2.52 8.03
C PHE A 542 0.87 -2.30 7.69
N ASP A 543 0.00 -2.52 8.67
CA ASP A 543 -1.42 -2.16 8.55
C ASP A 543 -1.56 -0.64 8.44
N PRO A 544 -2.43 -0.11 7.56
CA PRO A 544 -2.72 1.32 7.51
C PRO A 544 -3.27 1.81 8.84
N LEU A 545 -3.01 3.08 9.15
CA LEU A 545 -3.64 3.77 10.25
C LEU A 545 -5.13 3.90 9.95
N MET A 546 -5.97 3.37 10.85
CA MET A 546 -7.41 3.34 10.63
C MET A 546 -8.13 4.43 11.44
N THR A 547 -9.08 5.09 10.80
CA THR A 547 -10.15 5.84 11.49
C THR A 547 -11.43 5.00 11.51
N ARG A 548 -12.28 5.20 12.52
CA ARG A 548 -13.57 4.52 12.61
C ARG A 548 -14.67 5.54 12.36
N LEU A 549 -15.40 5.36 11.26
CA LEU A 549 -16.58 6.16 10.99
C LEU A 549 -17.79 5.48 11.63
N THR A 550 -18.42 6.19 12.56
CA THR A 550 -19.70 5.81 13.18
C THR A 550 -20.74 6.85 12.81
N ALA A 551 -21.99 6.42 12.64
CA ALA A 551 -23.11 7.34 12.68
C ALA A 551 -23.18 7.93 14.11
N ASN A 552 -22.59 9.10 14.33
CA ASN A 552 -22.70 9.79 15.61
C ASN A 552 -24.16 10.19 15.85
N GLY A 553 -24.85 9.50 16.75
CA GLY A 553 -26.26 9.78 17.08
C GLY A 553 -27.25 8.93 16.30
N ASN A 554 -28.45 9.47 16.02
CA ASN A 554 -29.54 8.71 15.40
C ASN A 554 -29.25 8.42 13.91
N PRO A 555 -29.12 7.15 13.49
CA PRO A 555 -28.77 6.78 12.12
C PRO A 555 -29.83 7.20 11.09
N ILE A 556 -31.09 7.42 11.51
CA ILE A 556 -32.18 7.88 10.63
C ILE A 556 -31.96 9.34 10.19
N THR A 557 -31.27 10.16 11.00
CA THR A 557 -30.97 11.56 10.68
C THR A 557 -29.61 11.78 10.04
N ALA A 558 -28.78 10.72 9.93
CA ALA A 558 -27.45 10.79 9.34
C ALA A 558 -27.44 10.68 7.80
N VAL A 559 -28.52 10.16 7.22
CA VAL A 559 -28.77 10.23 5.78
C VAL A 559 -29.36 11.62 5.50
N ARG A 560 -28.54 12.56 5.05
CA ARG A 560 -29.00 13.87 4.59
C ARG A 560 -28.94 13.96 3.08
#